data_AF-A0A7X0VAP6-F1
#
_entry.id   AF-A0A7X0VAP6-F1
#
_cell.length_a   1.000
_cell.length_b   1.000
_cell.length_c   1.000
_cell.angle_alpha   90.00
_cell.angle_beta   90.00
_cell.angle_gamma   90.00
#
_symmetry.space_group_name_H-M   'P 1'
#
loop_
_entity.id
_entity.type
_entity.pdbx_description
1 polymer ?
#
loop_
_entity_poly.entity_id
_entity_poly.type
_entity_poly.pdbx_seq_one_letter_code
_entity_poly.pdbx_strand_id
1 'polypeptide(L)'
;MTADEYCELCELPLSTCVHGAPPPPPPAPAAPRASRVSTRTTSSSGSASRSSGRTPGAPAKPPVVRRWTPPDVLKPHIVAALEDAGGELDADALFLELEVRLEDQLTASDREKTPEGELRWQYAARRARQALVAEGLMTKGRPGVWALA
;
A
#
# COMPACT_ATOMS: atom_id res chain seq x y z
N MET A 1 27.37 -17.22 38.21
CA MET A 1 26.02 -16.60 38.12
C MET A 1 26.21 -15.29 37.38
N THR A 2 25.93 -15.11 36.10
CA THR A 2 25.27 -15.89 35.03
C THR A 2 25.95 -15.45 33.73
N ALA A 3 26.79 -16.30 33.12
CA ALA A 3 27.40 -16.00 31.81
C ALA A 3 26.38 -16.19 30.66
N ASP A 4 25.23 -16.78 30.97
CA ASP A 4 24.15 -17.13 30.07
C ASP A 4 23.20 -15.97 29.72
N GLU A 5 23.55 -14.72 30.06
CA GLU A 5 22.71 -13.54 29.81
C GLU A 5 23.26 -12.59 28.73
N TYR A 6 24.44 -12.87 28.17
CA TYR A 6 25.07 -12.07 27.12
C TYR A 6 25.29 -12.90 25.85
N CYS A 7 25.01 -12.32 24.70
CA CYS A 7 25.22 -13.00 23.41
C CYS A 7 26.71 -13.08 23.09
N GLU A 8 27.25 -14.29 22.91
CA GLU A 8 28.67 -14.50 22.58
C GLU A 8 29.09 -13.91 21.23
N LEU A 9 28.15 -13.63 20.33
CA LEU A 9 28.44 -13.09 19.00
C LEU A 9 28.54 -11.56 18.96
N CYS A 10 27.94 -10.88 19.93
CA CYS A 10 27.85 -9.41 19.94
C CYS A 10 28.13 -8.78 21.29
N GLU A 11 28.39 -9.58 22.33
CA GLU A 11 28.65 -9.16 23.71
C GLU A 11 27.55 -8.25 24.33
N LEU A 12 26.36 -8.22 23.72
CA LEU A 12 25.18 -7.52 24.23
C LEU A 12 24.33 -8.44 25.12
N PRO A 13 23.60 -7.88 26.12
CA PRO A 13 22.61 -8.65 26.86
C PRO A 13 21.60 -9.32 25.91
N LEU A 14 21.28 -10.60 26.13
CA LEU A 14 20.38 -11.40 25.28
C LEU A 14 19.00 -10.77 25.11
N SER A 15 18.52 -10.02 26.11
CA SER A 15 17.25 -9.28 26.06
C SER A 15 17.22 -8.18 24.98
N THR A 16 18.40 -7.68 24.59
CA THR A 16 18.55 -6.61 23.59
C THR A 16 19.24 -7.12 22.33
N CYS A 17 19.80 -8.34 22.36
CA CYS A 17 20.47 -8.93 21.23
C CYS A 17 19.49 -9.61 20.28
N VAL A 18 19.59 -9.32 18.98
CA VAL A 18 18.76 -9.94 17.93
C VAL A 18 18.94 -11.46 17.83
N HIS A 19 20.08 -11.98 18.31
CA HIS A 19 20.41 -13.41 18.35
C HIS A 19 19.86 -14.13 19.59
N GLY A 20 19.36 -13.38 20.58
CA GLY A 20 19.00 -13.91 21.90
C GLY A 20 17.51 -13.89 22.25
N ALA A 21 16.65 -13.32 21.41
CA ALA A 21 15.22 -13.23 21.71
C ALA A 21 14.55 -14.62 21.54
N PRO A 22 13.95 -15.21 22.59
CA PRO A 22 13.05 -16.35 22.39
C PRO A 22 11.83 -15.88 21.58
N PRO A 23 11.27 -16.75 20.71
CA PRO A 23 10.08 -16.39 19.94
C PRO A 23 8.93 -16.02 20.89
N PRO A 24 8.12 -15.01 20.56
CA PRO A 24 6.99 -14.63 21.39
C PRO A 24 6.03 -15.82 21.54
N PRO A 25 5.45 -16.04 22.74
CA PRO A 25 4.50 -17.13 22.93
C PRO A 25 3.29 -16.95 21.99
N PRO A 26 2.70 -18.05 21.50
CA PRO A 26 1.57 -17.98 20.59
C PRO A 26 0.38 -17.28 21.26
N PRO A 27 -0.38 -16.44 20.54
CA PRO A 27 -1.54 -15.76 21.09
C PRO A 27 -2.60 -16.78 21.53
N ALA A 28 -3.18 -16.56 22.71
CA ALA A 28 -4.25 -17.39 23.26
C ALA A 28 -5.45 -17.47 22.29
N PRO A 29 -6.12 -18.63 22.18
CA PRO A 29 -7.26 -18.80 21.28
C PRO A 29 -8.43 -17.90 21.71
N ALA A 30 -8.84 -17.01 20.81
CA ALA A 30 -10.00 -16.15 21.00
C ALA A 30 -11.29 -16.99 21.13
N ALA A 31 -12.11 -16.66 22.13
CA ALA A 31 -13.42 -17.28 22.34
C ALA A 31 -14.34 -17.12 21.11
N PRO A 32 -15.16 -18.13 20.77
CA PRO A 32 -15.99 -18.10 19.57
C PRO A 32 -17.10 -17.07 19.70
N ARG A 33 -17.02 -15.99 18.91
CA ARG A 33 -18.16 -15.09 18.67
C ARG A 33 -19.19 -15.79 17.80
N ALA A 34 -20.41 -15.89 18.32
CA ALA A 34 -21.56 -16.53 17.70
C ALA A 34 -21.81 -16.03 16.27
N SER A 35 -21.83 -16.98 15.33
CA SER A 35 -22.24 -16.79 13.94
C SER A 35 -23.71 -16.38 13.88
N ARG A 36 -24.02 -15.20 13.34
CA ARG A 36 -25.38 -14.88 12.91
C ARG A 36 -25.62 -15.54 11.56
N VAL A 37 -26.52 -16.52 11.58
CA VAL A 37 -27.12 -17.20 10.44
C VAL A 37 -27.85 -16.16 9.57
N SER A 38 -27.57 -16.16 8.27
CA SER A 38 -28.51 -15.63 7.27
C SER A 38 -28.73 -16.71 6.22
N THR A 39 -29.96 -17.18 6.17
CA THR A 39 -30.48 -18.30 5.40
C THR A 39 -30.42 -18.03 3.90
N ARG A 40 -29.69 -18.89 3.18
CA ARG A 40 -29.72 -18.95 1.71
C ARG A 40 -30.75 -19.99 1.29
N THR A 41 -31.84 -19.55 0.68
CA THR A 41 -32.84 -20.42 0.06
C THR A 41 -32.30 -21.04 -1.21
N THR A 42 -32.47 -22.36 -1.30
CA THR A 42 -32.03 -23.27 -2.35
C THR A 42 -33.02 -23.29 -3.50
N SER A 43 -32.52 -23.37 -4.74
CA SER A 43 -33.00 -24.25 -5.83
C SER A 43 -32.10 -24.02 -7.06
N SER A 44 -31.69 -24.94 -7.91
CA SER A 44 -31.58 -26.41 -7.94
C SER A 44 -30.78 -26.70 -9.21
N SER A 45 -29.82 -27.62 -9.10
CA SER A 45 -29.24 -28.51 -10.12
C SER A 45 -29.05 -28.06 -11.57
N GLY A 46 -27.79 -28.15 -12.04
CA GLY A 46 -27.46 -28.14 -13.46
C GLY A 46 -25.97 -28.37 -13.71
N SER A 47 -25.64 -29.61 -14.08
CA SER A 47 -24.29 -30.15 -14.29
C SER A 47 -23.52 -29.56 -15.48
N ALA A 48 -22.18 -29.70 -15.41
CA ALA A 48 -21.23 -29.89 -16.51
C ALA A 48 -20.44 -28.70 -17.09
N SER A 49 -19.14 -28.99 -17.19
CA SER A 49 -18.16 -28.56 -18.20
C SER A 49 -17.63 -27.12 -18.23
N ARG A 50 -16.34 -27.04 -17.89
CA ARG A 50 -15.25 -26.50 -18.73
C ARG A 50 -15.69 -25.51 -19.82
N SER A 51 -15.24 -24.26 -19.71
CA SER A 51 -14.35 -23.62 -20.68
C SER A 51 -14.28 -22.11 -20.48
N SER A 52 -13.07 -21.60 -20.74
CA SER A 52 -12.73 -20.28 -21.26
C SER A 52 -13.92 -19.42 -21.71
N GLY A 53 -14.03 -18.21 -21.16
CA GLY A 53 -15.08 -17.25 -21.52
C GLY A 53 -14.70 -15.84 -21.07
N ARG A 54 -13.99 -15.14 -21.93
CA ARG A 54 -13.80 -13.69 -21.92
C ARG A 54 -15.16 -13.05 -22.23
N THR A 55 -15.73 -12.28 -21.29
CA THR A 55 -16.91 -11.44 -21.58
C THR A 55 -16.80 -10.09 -20.86
N PRO A 56 -17.04 -8.96 -21.56
CA PRO A 56 -16.91 -7.61 -21.05
C PRO A 56 -18.22 -7.15 -20.39
N GLY A 57 -18.11 -6.25 -19.41
CA GLY A 57 -19.25 -5.53 -18.83
C GLY A 57 -19.50 -5.86 -17.36
N ALA A 58 -18.65 -5.36 -16.47
CA ALA A 58 -18.98 -5.23 -15.06
C ALA A 58 -19.53 -3.82 -14.80
N PRO A 59 -20.72 -3.66 -14.17
CA PRO A 59 -21.27 -2.36 -13.84
C PRO A 59 -20.39 -1.66 -12.79
N ALA A 60 -20.15 -0.37 -13.00
CA ALA A 60 -19.33 0.47 -12.14
C ALA A 60 -19.80 0.37 -10.67
N LYS A 61 -18.89 -0.03 -9.79
CA LYS A 61 -19.12 -0.05 -8.33
C LYS A 61 -19.49 1.37 -7.88
N PRO A 62 -20.48 1.54 -6.99
CA PRO A 62 -20.82 2.86 -6.47
C PRO A 62 -19.57 3.54 -5.89
N PRO A 63 -19.42 4.87 -6.07
CA PRO A 63 -18.23 5.57 -5.62
C PRO A 63 -18.11 5.42 -4.11
N VAL A 64 -17.11 4.66 -3.68
CA VAL A 64 -16.72 4.60 -2.28
C VAL A 64 -16.31 6.02 -1.90
N VAL A 65 -17.07 6.66 -1.01
CA VAL A 65 -16.73 7.99 -0.48
C VAL A 65 -15.48 7.82 0.39
N ARG A 66 -14.31 7.96 -0.24
CA ARG A 66 -13.02 7.89 0.42
C ARG A 66 -12.79 9.21 1.16
N ARG A 67 -12.26 9.12 2.38
CA ARG A 67 -11.90 10.28 3.22
C ARG A 67 -10.59 10.95 2.80
N TRP A 68 -9.87 10.36 1.86
CA TRP A 68 -8.55 10.76 1.39
C TRP A 68 -8.44 10.59 -0.13
N THR A 69 -7.50 11.31 -0.72
CA THR A 69 -7.22 11.27 -2.16
C THR A 69 -6.68 9.87 -2.53
N PRO A 70 -7.36 9.12 -3.41
CA PRO A 70 -6.89 7.80 -3.82
C PRO A 70 -5.65 7.90 -4.71
N PRO A 71 -4.78 6.87 -4.73
CA PRO A 71 -3.58 6.87 -5.55
C PRO A 71 -3.89 7.01 -7.05
N ASP A 72 -5.06 6.54 -7.50
CA ASP A 72 -5.48 6.63 -8.89
C ASP A 72 -5.69 8.07 -9.37
N VAL A 73 -6.06 9.00 -8.47
CA VAL A 73 -6.17 10.43 -8.79
C VAL A 73 -4.78 11.06 -8.93
N LEU A 74 -3.78 10.56 -8.20
CA LEU A 74 -2.41 11.08 -8.24
C LEU A 74 -1.63 10.66 -9.50
N LYS A 75 -1.97 9.51 -10.10
CA LYS A 75 -1.30 8.99 -11.29
C LYS A 75 -1.16 10.00 -12.44
N PRO A 76 -2.23 10.62 -12.96
CA PRO A 76 -2.12 11.57 -14.07
C PRO A 76 -1.27 12.80 -13.70
N HIS A 77 -1.32 13.23 -12.44
CA HIS A 77 -0.50 14.36 -11.97
C HIS A 77 0.99 14.01 -11.89
N ILE A 78 1.33 12.77 -11.49
CA ILE A 78 2.71 12.28 -11.48
C ILE A 78 3.28 12.25 -12.90
N VAL A 79 2.51 11.73 -13.86
CA VAL A 79 2.94 11.67 -15.26
C VAL A 79 3.13 13.07 -15.82
N ALA A 80 2.14 13.97 -15.65
CA ALA A 80 2.24 15.35 -16.11
C ALA A 80 3.45 16.09 -15.50
N ALA A 81 3.70 15.94 -14.20
CA ALA A 81 4.85 16.56 -13.55
C ALA A 81 6.19 16.05 -14.11
N LEU A 82 6.27 14.77 -14.48
CA LEU A 82 7.46 14.20 -15.12
C LEU A 82 7.60 14.66 -16.57
N GLU A 83 6.51 14.73 -17.33
CA GLU A 83 6.51 15.25 -18.71
C GLU A 83 6.99 16.72 -18.74
N ASP A 84 6.47 17.56 -17.83
CA ASP A 84 6.87 18.95 -17.68
C ASP A 84 8.38 19.10 -17.33
N ALA A 85 8.93 18.13 -16.59
CA ALA A 85 10.34 18.08 -16.19
C ALA A 85 11.26 17.45 -17.25
N GLY A 86 10.74 17.01 -18.40
CA GLY A 86 11.54 16.37 -19.45
C GLY A 86 11.72 14.85 -19.27
N GLY A 87 10.88 14.21 -18.48
CA GLY A 87 10.76 12.76 -18.32
C GLY A 87 11.38 12.19 -17.05
N GLU A 88 12.15 12.97 -16.31
CA GLU A 88 12.83 12.54 -15.08
C GLU A 88 12.81 13.67 -14.03
N LEU A 89 12.53 13.32 -12.78
CA LEU A 89 12.54 14.27 -11.67
C LEU A 89 12.94 13.58 -10.35
N ASP A 90 13.66 14.30 -9.49
CA ASP A 90 13.93 13.87 -8.11
C ASP A 90 12.62 13.69 -7.33
N ALA A 91 12.57 12.69 -6.47
CA ALA A 91 11.36 12.35 -5.70
C ALA A 91 10.89 13.53 -4.84
N ASP A 92 11.82 14.22 -4.17
CA ASP A 92 11.49 15.37 -3.32
C ASP A 92 10.96 16.55 -4.15
N ALA A 93 11.57 16.82 -5.31
CA ALA A 93 11.10 17.84 -6.24
C ALA A 93 9.72 17.47 -6.81
N LEU A 94 9.50 16.20 -7.15
CA LEU A 94 8.21 15.69 -7.62
C LEU A 94 7.13 15.80 -6.55
N PHE A 95 7.44 15.53 -5.28
CA PHE A 95 6.48 15.74 -4.19
C PHE A 95 6.11 17.22 -4.06
N LEU A 96 7.07 18.14 -4.10
CA LEU A 96 6.77 19.58 -4.06
C LEU A 96 5.87 20.00 -5.23
N GLU A 97 6.21 19.57 -6.44
CA GLU A 97 5.44 19.83 -7.66
C GLU A 97 4.02 19.26 -7.61
N LEU A 98 3.84 18.09 -6.99
CA LEU A 98 2.52 17.52 -6.74
C LEU A 98 1.75 18.28 -5.68
N GLU A 99 2.41 18.70 -4.59
CA GLU A 99 1.77 19.47 -3.52
C GLU A 99 1.21 20.79 -4.04
N VAL A 100 1.96 21.49 -4.89
CA VAL A 100 1.51 22.73 -5.54
C VAL A 100 0.34 22.44 -6.50
N ARG A 101 0.45 21.41 -7.38
CA ARG A 101 -0.62 21.08 -8.34
C ARG A 101 -1.91 20.60 -7.68
N LEU A 102 -1.80 19.95 -6.53
CA LEU A 102 -2.93 19.33 -5.83
C LEU A 102 -3.36 20.11 -4.60
N GLU A 103 -2.82 21.31 -4.34
CA GLU A 103 -3.10 22.08 -3.12
C GLU A 103 -4.61 22.23 -2.86
N ASP A 104 -5.35 22.52 -3.94
CA ASP A 104 -6.81 22.70 -3.94
C ASP A 104 -7.60 21.38 -3.87
N GLN A 105 -6.99 20.25 -4.26
CA GLN A 105 -7.61 18.93 -4.29
C GLN A 105 -7.32 18.10 -3.03
N LEU A 106 -6.20 18.37 -2.37
CA LEU A 106 -5.79 17.68 -1.15
C LEU A 106 -6.73 18.04 -0.01
N THR A 107 -7.34 17.01 0.58
CA THR A 107 -8.21 17.18 1.74
C THR A 107 -7.39 17.42 3.01
N ALA A 108 -8.04 17.87 4.09
CA ALA A 108 -7.38 17.99 5.38
C ALA A 108 -6.80 16.63 5.86
N SER A 109 -7.52 15.54 5.61
CA SER A 109 -7.09 14.18 5.95
C SER A 109 -5.81 13.75 5.21
N ASP A 110 -5.60 14.27 4.00
CA ASP A 110 -4.44 13.96 3.18
C ASP A 110 -3.14 14.55 3.76
N ARG A 111 -3.26 15.69 4.45
CA ARG A 111 -2.18 16.40 5.15
C ARG A 111 -1.90 15.82 6.54
N GLU A 112 -2.66 14.83 6.99
CA GLU A 112 -2.35 14.11 8.24
C GLU A 112 -1.12 13.20 8.08
N LYS A 113 -0.45 12.92 9.19
CA LYS A 113 0.63 11.93 9.23
C LYS A 113 0.05 10.53 9.43
N THR A 114 0.62 9.58 8.72
CA THR A 114 0.47 8.14 8.98
C THR A 114 1.11 7.78 10.34
N PRO A 115 0.80 6.61 10.91
CA PRO A 115 1.48 6.13 12.13
C PRO A 115 3.01 6.05 11.99
N GLU A 116 3.50 5.93 10.76
CA GLU A 116 4.91 5.87 10.40
C GLU A 116 5.57 7.27 10.31
N GLY A 117 4.78 8.34 10.40
CA GLY A 117 5.25 9.73 10.39
C GLY A 117 5.25 10.42 9.01
N GLU A 118 4.96 9.68 7.94
CA GLU A 118 4.85 10.21 6.56
C GLU A 118 3.46 10.84 6.30
N LEU A 119 3.37 11.87 5.46
CA LEU A 119 2.06 12.42 5.04
C LEU A 119 1.26 11.38 4.26
N ARG A 120 -0.07 11.30 4.50
CA ARG A 120 -0.91 10.31 3.84
C ARG A 120 -0.89 10.43 2.32
N TRP A 121 -0.87 11.65 1.79
CA TRP A 121 -0.83 11.86 0.35
C TRP A 121 0.51 11.47 -0.28
N GLN A 122 1.63 11.63 0.44
CA GLN A 122 2.94 11.17 -0.03
C GLN A 122 2.99 9.63 -0.10
N TYR A 123 2.44 8.96 0.92
CA TYR A 123 2.25 7.52 0.88
C TYR A 123 1.39 7.09 -0.32
N ALA A 124 0.29 7.79 -0.57
CA ALA A 124 -0.57 7.53 -1.73
C ALA A 124 0.17 7.76 -3.06
N ALA A 125 1.00 8.79 -3.18
CA ALA A 125 1.82 9.06 -4.35
C ALA A 125 2.87 7.94 -4.58
N ARG A 126 3.50 7.41 -3.53
CA ARG A 126 4.39 6.23 -3.64
C ARG A 126 3.64 5.00 -4.13
N ARG A 127 2.41 4.78 -3.67
CA ARG A 127 1.54 3.69 -4.16
C ARG A 127 1.14 3.92 -5.62
N ALA A 128 0.88 5.16 -6.02
CA ALA A 128 0.60 5.52 -7.41
C ALA A 128 1.80 5.23 -8.31
N ARG A 129 3.03 5.57 -7.90
CA ARG A 129 4.27 5.18 -8.61
C ARG A 129 4.36 3.67 -8.81
N GLN A 130 4.14 2.88 -7.75
CA GLN A 130 4.20 1.43 -7.84
C GLN A 130 3.22 0.87 -8.88
N ALA A 131 2.02 1.45 -8.97
CA ALA A 131 1.04 1.11 -9.99
C ALA A 131 1.49 1.55 -11.39
N LEU A 132 2.01 2.77 -11.57
CA LEU A 132 2.52 3.27 -12.85
C LEU A 132 3.70 2.44 -13.38
N VAL A 133 4.60 1.99 -12.49
CA VAL A 133 5.68 1.07 -12.83
C VAL A 133 5.14 -0.30 -13.24
N ALA A 134 4.09 -0.80 -12.56
CA ALA A 134 3.45 -2.05 -12.93
C ALA A 134 2.69 -1.96 -14.27
N GLU A 135 2.16 -0.79 -14.60
CA GLU A 135 1.48 -0.47 -15.86
C GLU A 135 2.48 -0.21 -17.01
N GLY A 136 3.78 -0.05 -16.71
CA GLY A 136 4.82 0.20 -17.71
C GLY A 136 4.93 1.66 -18.16
N LEU A 137 4.33 2.60 -17.43
CA LEU A 137 4.41 4.05 -17.70
C LEU A 137 5.63 4.71 -17.05
N MET A 138 6.23 4.05 -16.05
CA MET A 138 7.42 4.53 -15.34
C MET A 138 8.46 3.44 -15.21
N THR A 139 9.73 3.84 -15.15
CA THR A 139 10.81 2.90 -14.83
C THR A 139 11.00 2.75 -13.32
N LYS A 140 11.56 1.60 -12.89
CA LYS A 140 12.00 1.43 -11.49
C LYS A 140 13.15 2.37 -11.14
N GLY A 141 13.93 2.79 -12.15
CA GLY A 141 14.92 3.85 -12.08
C GLY A 141 15.97 3.67 -10.98
N ARG A 142 16.60 4.79 -10.62
CA ARG A 142 17.50 4.91 -9.48
C ARG A 142 16.71 5.25 -8.22
N PRO A 143 17.17 4.84 -7.02
CA PRO A 143 16.57 5.32 -5.77
C PRO A 143 16.57 6.84 -5.73
N GLY A 144 15.45 7.44 -5.30
CA GLY A 144 15.31 8.90 -5.21
C GLY A 144 14.94 9.59 -6.52
N VAL A 145 14.99 8.90 -7.67
CA VAL A 145 14.66 9.47 -8.97
C VAL A 145 13.48 8.75 -9.60
N TRP A 146 12.54 9.53 -10.12
CA TRP A 146 11.34 9.04 -10.78
C TRP A 146 11.42 9.41 -12.25
N ALA A 147 11.21 8.44 -13.14
CA ALA A 147 11.32 8.64 -14.57
C ALA A 147 10.22 7.89 -15.32
N LEU A 148 9.79 8.48 -16.43
CA LEU A 148 8.91 7.82 -17.41
C LEU A 148 9.65 6.68 -18.11
N ALA A 149 8.89 5.72 -18.63
CA ALA A 149 9.39 4.53 -19.31
C ALA A 149 10.01 4.80 -20.68
#